data_AF-A0A7C6M2T1-F1
#
_entry.id   AF-A0A7C6M2T1-F1
#
_cell.length_a   1.000
_cell.length_b   1.000
_cell.length_c   1.000
_cell.angle_alpha   90.00
_cell.angle_beta   90.00
_cell.angle_gamma   90.00
#
_symmetry.space_group_name_H-M   'P 1'
#
loop_
_entity.id
_entity.type
_entity.pdbx_description
1 polymer ?
#
loop_
_entity_poly.entity_id
_entity_poly.type
_entity_poly.pdbx_seq_one_letter_code
_entity_poly.pdbx_strand_id
1 'polypeptide(L)' 'GNEVDLLIEKPRETEIVEIKATRTVMPDLFKGLNYYAALETNVKLTKTLVYGGEERQERSVAQVVPWSEVDI' A
#
# COMPACT_ATOMS: atom_id res chain seq x y z
N GLY A 1 -3.97 10.23 -12.36
CA GLY A 1 -3.00 9.20 -12.81
C GLY A 1 -3.13 7.99 -11.91
N ASN A 2 -2.25 7.00 -12.07
CA ASN A 2 -2.01 5.97 -11.06
C ASN A 2 -0.69 6.34 -10.39
N GLU A 3 -0.68 6.40 -9.06
CA GLU A 3 0.46 6.83 -8.26
C GLU A 3 0.78 5.76 -7.23
N VAL A 4 2.05 5.68 -6.85
CA VAL A 4 2.55 4.92 -5.71
C VAL A 4 3.52 5.86 -5.02
N ASP A 5 3.23 6.24 -3.78
CA ASP A 5 3.99 7.27 -3.06
C ASP A 5 5.41 6.79 -2.69
N LEU A 6 5.58 5.51 -2.34
CA LEU A 6 6.90 4.92 -2.04
C LEU A 6 7.05 3.53 -2.65
N LEU A 7 8.26 3.24 -3.13
CA LEU A 7 8.67 1.96 -3.68
C LEU A 7 10.00 1.57 -3.03
N ILE A 8 10.01 0.42 -2.38
CA ILE A 8 11.16 -0.11 -1.65
C ILE A 8 11.57 -1.44 -2.30
N GLU A 9 12.74 -1.45 -2.94
CA GLU A 9 13.27 -2.65 -3.58
C GLU A 9 14.17 -3.44 -2.63
N LYS A 10 13.89 -4.74 -2.52
CA LYS A 10 14.67 -5.73 -1.78
C LYS A 10 15.02 -6.87 -2.74
N PRO A 11 16.01 -7.73 -2.45
CA PRO A 11 16.30 -8.88 -3.30
C PRO A 11 15.06 -9.78 -3.48
N ARG A 12 14.51 -9.82 -4.71
CA ARG A 12 13.31 -10.59 -5.10
C ARG A 12 12.00 -10.19 -4.41
N GLU A 13 11.97 -9.02 -3.77
CA GLU A 13 10.79 -8.49 -3.12
C GLU A 13 10.69 -6.99 -3.36
N THR A 14 9.50 -6.50 -3.66
CA THR A 14 9.21 -5.08 -3.75
C THR A 14 8.07 -4.76 -2.81
N GLU A 15 8.24 -3.70 -2.05
CA GLU A 15 7.19 -3.14 -1.21
C GLU A 15 6.74 -1.81 -1.79
N ILE A 16 5.43 -1.69 -1.99
CA ILE A 16 4.81 -0.46 -2.49
C ILE A 16 3.86 0.10 -1.46
N VAL A 17 3.96 1.41 -1.24
CA VAL A 17 3.20 2.12 -0.22
C VAL A 17 2.44 3.28 -0.84
N GLU A 18 1.18 3.38 -0.50
CA GLU A 18 0.33 4.54 -0.76
C GLU A 18 0.01 5.22 0.57
N ILE A 19 0.07 6.54 0.63
CA ILE A 19 -0.18 7.34 1.83
C ILE A 19 -1.39 8.24 1.58
N LYS A 20 -2.40 8.14 2.44
CA LYS A 20 -3.63 8.93 2.34
C LYS A 20 -4.04 9.49 3.69
N ALA A 21 -4.31 10.79 3.77
CA ALA A 21 -4.73 11.44 5.01
C ALA A 21 -6.18 11.09 5.45
N THR A 22 -6.91 10.30 4.66
CA THR A 22 -8.31 9.93 4.93
C THR A 22 -8.41 8.86 6.02
N ARG A 23 -9.41 8.99 6.91
CA ARG A 23 -9.73 7.98 7.93
C ARG A 23 -10.58 6.82 7.39
N THR A 24 -11.46 7.08 6.43
CA THR A 24 -12.30 6.03 5.84
C THR A 24 -11.56 5.34 4.70
N VAL A 25 -11.42 4.02 4.79
CA VAL A 25 -10.77 3.21 3.76
C VAL A 25 -11.77 2.86 2.67
N MET A 26 -11.60 3.45 1.48
CA MET A 26 -12.42 3.18 0.30
C MET A 26 -11.64 2.37 -0.75
N PRO A 27 -12.31 1.54 -1.58
CA PRO A 27 -11.65 0.76 -2.63
C PRO A 27 -10.76 1.59 -3.57
N ASP A 28 -11.15 2.82 -3.87
CA ASP A 28 -10.43 3.72 -4.77
C ASP A 28 -9.02 4.11 -4.25
N LEU A 29 -8.79 4.04 -2.93
CA LEU A 29 -7.48 4.32 -2.35
C LEU A 29 -6.42 3.29 -2.76
N PHE A 30 -6.82 2.12 -3.24
CA PHE A 30 -5.92 1.05 -3.67
C PHE A 30 -5.64 1.08 -5.18
N LYS A 31 -6.19 2.03 -5.94
CA LYS A 31 -6.08 2.05 -7.41
C LYS A 31 -4.63 2.07 -7.90
N GLY A 32 -3.80 2.90 -7.27
CA GLY A 32 -2.37 3.00 -7.54
C GLY A 32 -1.62 1.70 -7.29
N LEU A 33 -1.79 1.16 -6.08
CA LEU A 33 -1.21 -0.12 -5.65
C LEU A 33 -1.62 -1.28 -6.57
N ASN A 34 -2.90 -1.36 -6.94
CA ASN A 34 -3.40 -2.41 -7.84
C ASN A 34 -2.88 -2.25 -9.27
N TYR A 35 -2.76 -1.02 -9.75
CA TYR A 35 -2.18 -0.77 -11.06
C TYR A 35 -0.72 -1.20 -11.12
N TYR A 36 0.10 -0.81 -10.13
CA TYR A 36 1.51 -1.24 -10.07
C TYR A 36 1.63 -2.75 -9.95
N ALA A 37 0.83 -3.38 -9.08
CA ALA A 37 0.84 -4.83 -8.89
C ALA A 37 0.50 -5.63 -10.15
N ALA A 38 -0.26 -5.04 -11.08
CA ALA A 38 -0.54 -5.67 -12.37
C ALA A 38 0.64 -5.58 -13.35
N LEU A 39 1.56 -4.64 -13.16
CA LEU A 39 2.76 -4.45 -13.99
C LEU A 39 3.92 -5.32 -13.52
N GLU A 40 4.08 -5.47 -12.20
CA GLU A 40 5.19 -6.20 -11.59
C GLU A 40 4.75 -7.60 -11.16
N THR A 41 5.19 -8.62 -11.91
CA THR A 41 4.81 -10.03 -11.70
C THR A 41 5.98 -10.97 -11.42
N ASN A 42 7.21 -10.46 -11.40
CA ASN A 42 8.43 -11.27 -11.30
C ASN A 42 9.02 -11.32 -9.88
N VAL A 43 8.55 -10.45 -8.98
CA VAL A 43 8.99 -10.37 -7.59
C VAL A 43 7.82 -10.60 -6.63
N LYS A 44 8.15 -10.94 -5.39
CA LYS A 44 7.15 -10.93 -4.32
C LYS A 44 6.74 -9.48 -4.06
N LEU A 45 5.45 -9.17 -4.12
CA LEU A 45 4.96 -7.82 -3.92
C LEU A 45 4.21 -7.69 -2.59
N THR A 46 4.63 -6.73 -1.77
CA THR A 46 3.91 -6.31 -0.56
C THR A 46 3.23 -4.97 -0.83
N LYS A 47 1.93 -4.87 -0.52
CA LYS A 47 1.13 -3.67 -0.74
C LYS A 47 0.68 -3.08 0.59
N THR A 48 1.00 -1.82 0.83
CA THR A 48 0.67 -1.11 2.07
C THR A 48 -0.11 0.17 1.76
N LEU A 49 -1.25 0.36 2.43
CA LEU A 49 -1.93 1.65 2.49
C LEU A 49 -1.71 2.24 3.89
N VAL A 50 -0.93 3.32 3.97
CA VAL A 50 -0.84 4.14 5.17
C VAL A 50 -2.00 5.12 5.18
N TYR A 51 -2.75 5.16 6.27
CA TYR A 51 -3.95 5.99 6.36
C TYR A 51 -4.12 6.76 7.68
N GLY A 52 -5.04 7.73 7.67
CA GLY A 52 -5.35 8.60 8.81
C GLY A 52 -6.27 8.00 9.87
N GLY A 53 -6.53 6.69 9.85
CA GLY A 53 -7.29 6.01 10.89
C GLY A 53 -6.41 5.42 11.99
N GLU A 54 -7.04 4.67 12.89
CA GLU A 54 -6.41 4.18 14.13
C GLU A 54 -6.29 2.66 14.16
N GLU A 55 -6.97 1.95 13.26
CA GLU A 55 -6.98 0.48 13.25
C GLU A 55 -6.12 -0.08 12.12
N ARG A 56 -5.25 -1.03 12.44
CA ARG A 56 -4.62 -1.88 11.44
C ARG A 56 -5.64 -2.86 10.85
N GLN A 57 -5.61 -3.03 9.52
CA GLN A 57 -6.52 -3.93 8.82
C GLN A 57 -5.76 -4.79 7.82
N GLU A 58 -5.90 -6.10 7.94
CA GLU A 58 -5.45 -7.04 6.91
C GLU A 58 -6.58 -7.25 5.90
N ARG A 59 -6.45 -6.64 4.71
CA ARG A 59 -7.41 -6.81 3.62
C ARG A 59 -6.83 -7.72 2.54
N SER A 60 -7.70 -8.37 1.77
CA SER A 60 -7.29 -9.16 0.60
C SER A 60 -6.50 -8.36 -0.44
N VAL A 61 -6.68 -7.04 -0.48
CA VAL A 61 -6.03 -6.15 -1.45
C VAL A 61 -4.68 -5.60 -0.97
N ALA A 62 -4.49 -5.37 0.33
CA ALA A 62 -3.31 -4.75 0.92
C ALA A 62 -3.41 -4.78 2.45
N GLN A 63 -2.28 -4.62 3.14
CA GLN A 63 -2.30 -4.22 4.54
C GLN A 63 -2.64 -2.74 4.64
N VAL A 64 -3.48 -2.37 5.60
CA VAL A 64 -3.83 -0.98 5.91
C VAL A 64 -3.27 -0.64 7.28
N VAL A 65 -2.41 0.36 7.36
CA VAL A 65 -1.63 0.68 8.57
C VAL A 65 -1.90 2.13 8.96
N PRO A 66 -2.33 2.40 10.21
CA PRO A 66 -2.38 3.76 10.76
C PRO A 66 -1.03 4.45 10.60
N TRP A 67 -1.03 5.73 10.19
CA TRP A 67 0.22 6.50 10.09
C TRP A 67 1.05 6.50 11.39
N SER A 68 0.38 6.39 12.54
CA SER A 68 0.99 6.34 13.87
C SER A 68 1.64 5.00 14.22
N GLU A 69 1.40 3.96 13.44
CA GLU A 69 1.93 2.60 13.64
C GLU A 69 2.85 2.14 12.50
N VAL A 70 3.25 3.08 11.65
CA VAL A 70 4.19 2.81 10.58
C VAL A 70 5.58 2.57 11.18
N ASP A 71 6.11 1.38 10.96
CA ASP A 71 7.49 1.01 11.26
C ASP A 71 8.20 0.86 9.91
N ILE A 72 9.10 1.80 9.59
CA ILE A 72 9.89 1.84 8.34
C ILE A 72 11.36 1.63 8.69
#